data_AF-J9FAV3-F1
#
_entry.id   AF-J9FAV3-F1
#
_cell.length_a   1.000
_cell.length_b   1.000
_cell.length_c   1.000
_cell.angle_alpha   90.00
_cell.angle_beta   90.00
_cell.angle_gamma   90.00
#
_symmetry.space_group_name_H-M   'P 1'
#
loop_
_entity.id
_entity.type
_entity.pdbx_description
1 polymer ?
#
loop_
_entity_poly.entity_id
_entity_poly.type
_entity_poly.pdbx_seq_one_letter_code
_entity_poly.pdbx_strand_id
1 'polypeptide(L)' 'MAAHGHVVPWTTNADASMWKIRKVGMSTDLNSALAPVPAVQPTRIYDLQGRRVKQPLHGGIYIVNGRKKYVK' A
#
# COMPACT_ATOMS: atom_id res chain seq x y z
N MET A 1 -2.38 50.43 23.41
CA MET A 1 -1.83 49.39 24.30
C MET A 1 -2.50 48.08 23.94
N ALA A 2 -1.77 47.12 23.34
CA ALA A 2 -2.34 45.86 22.87
C ALA A 2 -2.43 44.86 24.03
N ALA A 3 -3.59 44.24 24.22
CA ALA A 3 -3.79 43.22 25.24
C ALA A 3 -3.10 41.92 24.81
N HIS A 4 -2.07 41.52 25.56
CA HIS A 4 -1.31 40.30 25.32
C HIS A 4 -2.15 39.08 25.69
N GLY A 5 -2.25 38.10 24.78
CA GLY A 5 -3.02 36.87 24.96
C GLY A 5 -2.57 36.09 26.20
N HIS A 6 -3.54 35.61 26.98
CA HIS A 6 -3.28 34.78 28.16
C HIS A 6 -2.76 33.41 27.74
N VAL A 7 -1.48 33.14 28.01
CA VAL A 7 -0.91 31.80 27.93
C VAL A 7 -1.18 31.08 29.25
N VAL A 8 -1.86 29.93 29.18
CA VAL A 8 -2.13 29.08 30.34
C VAL A 8 -0.91 28.21 30.62
N PRO A 9 -0.31 28.26 31.82
CA PRO A 9 0.80 27.38 32.18
C PRO A 9 0.28 25.95 32.43
N TRP A 10 0.92 24.95 31.81
CA TRP A 10 0.73 23.54 32.14
C TRP A 10 1.99 23.05 32.87
N THR A 11 1.79 22.29 33.95
CA THR A 11 2.88 21.70 34.74
C THR A 11 2.95 20.19 34.46
N THR A 12 4.16 19.63 34.38
CA THR A 12 4.41 18.20 34.12
C THR A 12 4.36 17.33 35.38
N ASN A 13 3.88 17.86 36.51
CA ASN A 13 4.00 17.22 37.82
C ASN A 13 3.02 16.07 38.07
N ALA A 14 2.21 15.69 37.07
CA ALA A 14 1.42 14.47 37.14
C ALA A 14 2.25 13.32 36.57
N ASP A 15 2.49 12.29 37.39
CA ASP A 15 3.08 11.04 36.92
C ASP A 15 2.32 10.60 35.65
N ALA A 16 3.04 10.51 34.53
CA ALA A 16 2.47 10.04 33.27
C ALA A 16 1.82 8.66 33.50
N SER A 17 0.66 8.41 32.90
CA SER A 17 -0.10 7.19 33.17
C SER A 17 0.78 5.93 33.04
N MET A 18 1.00 5.24 34.16
CA MET A 18 1.92 4.10 34.30
C MET A 18 1.37 2.79 33.70
N TRP A 19 0.81 2.84 32.50
CA TRP A 19 0.26 1.66 31.84
C TRP A 19 1.37 0.65 31.55
N LYS A 20 1.30 -0.52 32.21
CA LYS A 20 2.22 -1.64 31.95
C LYS A 20 1.61 -2.56 30.91
N ILE A 21 2.23 -2.64 29.74
CA ILE A 21 1.84 -3.59 28.69
C ILE A 21 2.42 -4.95 29.06
N ARG A 22 1.57 -5.93 29.37
CA ARG A 22 1.97 -7.32 29.57
C ARG A 22 1.79 -8.08 28.26
N LYS A 23 2.84 -8.72 27.76
CA LYS A 23 2.72 -9.67 26.66
C LYS A 23 1.89 -10.86 27.12
N VAL A 24 0.75 -11.07 26.48
CA VAL A 24 -0.03 -12.31 26.62
C VAL A 24 0.32 -13.17 25.40
N GLY A 25 0.94 -14.32 25.65
CA GLY A 25 1.17 -15.29 24.59
C GLY A 25 -0.15 -15.94 24.22
N MET A 26 -0.70 -15.59 23.06
CA MET A 26 -1.80 -16.34 22.46
C MET A 26 -1.22 -17.11 21.28
N SER A 27 -1.25 -18.43 21.35
CA SER A 27 -1.00 -19.30 20.21
C SER A 27 -2.30 -19.40 19.43
N THR A 28 -2.35 -18.82 18.23
CA THR A 28 -3.41 -19.11 17.27
C THR A 28 -2.97 -20.32 16.47
N ASP A 29 -3.78 -21.38 16.41
CA ASP A 29 -3.52 -22.63 15.66
C ASP A 29 -3.57 -22.45 14.13
N LEU A 30 -3.11 -21.31 13.61
CA LEU A 30 -2.96 -21.03 12.19
C LEU A 30 -1.68 -21.72 11.67
N ASN A 31 -1.66 -23.05 11.74
CA ASN A 31 -0.67 -23.88 11.06
C ASN A 31 -1.03 -24.00 9.57
N SER A 32 -0.98 -22.89 8.84
CA SER A 32 -0.58 -22.89 7.43
C SER A 32 -0.48 -21.44 6.95
N ALA A 33 0.75 -20.96 6.80
CA ALA A 33 0.97 -19.97 5.76
C ALA A 33 0.75 -20.71 4.43
N LEU A 34 -0.48 -20.70 3.92
CA LEU A 34 -0.71 -20.98 2.51
C LEU A 34 0.16 -19.95 1.77
N ALA A 35 1.21 -20.43 1.10
CA ALA A 35 2.00 -19.57 0.23
C ALA A 35 1.03 -18.78 -0.65
N PRO A 36 1.16 -17.45 -0.77
CA PRO A 36 0.28 -16.70 -1.63
C PRO A 36 0.36 -17.34 -3.02
N VAL A 37 -0.76 -17.89 -3.50
CA VAL A 37 -0.86 -18.31 -4.90
C VAL A 37 -0.44 -17.06 -5.69
N PRO A 38 0.60 -17.12 -6.54
CA PRO A 38 1.00 -15.95 -7.29
C PRO A 38 -0.23 -15.50 -8.06
N ALA A 39 -0.74 -14.31 -7.72
CA ALA A 39 -1.91 -13.75 -8.37
C ALA A 39 -1.58 -13.68 -9.86
N VAL A 40 -2.17 -14.57 -10.66
CA VAL A 40 -2.05 -14.54 -12.11
C VAL A 40 -2.81 -13.29 -12.55
N GLN A 41 -2.10 -12.16 -12.57
CA GLN A 41 -2.67 -10.91 -13.02
C GLN A 41 -2.97 -11.07 -14.51
N PRO A 42 -4.23 -10.85 -14.96
CA PRO A 42 -4.57 -10.99 -16.35
C PRO A 42 -3.74 -10.00 -17.16
N THR A 43 -2.96 -10.50 -18.13
CA THR A 43 -2.10 -9.67 -18.97
C THR A 43 -2.94 -8.61 -19.69
N ARG A 44 -2.66 -7.34 -19.41
CA ARG A 44 -3.33 -6.21 -20.09
C ARG A 44 -2.41 -5.68 -21.17
N ILE A 45 -2.93 -5.62 -22.40
CA ILE A 45 -2.22 -5.15 -23.59
C ILE A 45 -2.90 -3.86 -24.06
N TYR A 46 -2.09 -2.83 -24.32
CA TYR A 46 -2.53 -1.56 -24.85
C TYR A 46 -1.73 -1.19 -26.10
N ASP A 47 -2.36 -0.48 -27.02
CA ASP A 47 -1.65 0.18 -28.11
C ASP A 47 -0.98 1.48 -27.62
N LEU A 48 -0.22 2.14 -28.51
CA LEU A 48 0.46 3.40 -28.19
C LEU A 48 -0.50 4.58 -28.02
N GLN A 49 -1.77 4.44 -28.40
CA GLN A 49 -2.83 5.42 -28.16
C GLN A 49 -3.52 5.18 -26.80
N GLY A 50 -3.11 4.16 -26.04
CA GLY A 50 -3.66 3.84 -24.73
C GLY A 50 -4.97 3.02 -24.79
N ARG A 51 -5.40 2.56 -25.96
CA ARG A 51 -6.60 1.71 -26.10
C ARG A 51 -6.26 0.28 -25.70
N ARG A 52 -7.13 -0.35 -24.92
CA ARG A 52 -6.97 -1.76 -24.55
C ARG A 52 -7.31 -2.66 -25.73
N VAL A 53 -6.38 -3.52 -26.12
CA VAL A 53 -6.56 -4.49 -27.20
C VAL A 53 -6.61 -5.91 -26.64
N LYS A 54 -7.44 -6.78 -27.22
CA LYS A 54 -7.50 -8.20 -26.83
C LYS A 54 -6.22 -8.92 -27.25
N GLN A 55 -5.74 -8.62 -28.45
CA GLN A 55 -4.49 -9.14 -29.00
C GLN A 55 -3.87 -8.11 -29.95
N PRO A 56 -2.54 -8.12 -30.10
CA PRO A 56 -1.84 -7.40 -31.17
C PRO A 56 -2.37 -7.80 -32.55
N LEU A 57 -2.79 -6.83 -33.36
CA LEU A 57 -3.32 -7.07 -34.71
C LEU A 57 -2.21 -7.14 -35.77
N HIS A 58 -1.16 -6.35 -35.58
CA HIS A 58 0.00 -6.26 -36.46
C HIS A 58 1.28 -6.25 -35.64
N GLY A 59 2.38 -6.69 -36.25
CA GLY A 59 3.72 -6.58 -35.67
C GLY A 59 4.04 -5.11 -35.34
N GLY A 60 4.47 -4.83 -34.12
CA GLY A 60 4.64 -3.47 -33.63
C GLY A 60 4.88 -3.36 -32.13
N ILE A 61 4.94 -2.12 -31.62
CA ILE A 61 5.17 -1.85 -30.19
C ILE A 61 3.84 -1.76 -29.44
N TYR A 62 3.71 -2.53 -28.36
CA TYR A 62 2.55 -2.54 -27.46
C TYR A 62 2.99 -2.33 -26.02
N ILE A 63 2.08 -1.84 -25.17
CA ILE A 63 2.30 -1.74 -23.73
C ILE A 63 1.69 -2.97 -23.08
N VAL A 64 2.53 -3.84 -22.54
CA VAL A 64 2.14 -5.09 -21.88
C VAL A 64 2.54 -5.01 -20.41
N ASN A 65 1.56 -5.05 -19.50
CA ASN A 65 1.76 -4.90 -18.06
C ASN A 65 2.60 -3.66 -17.70
N GLY A 66 2.34 -2.53 -18.36
CA GLY A 66 3.02 -1.25 -18.13
C GLY A 66 4.39 -1.10 -18.80
N ARG A 67 4.87 -2.09 -19.57
CA ARG A 67 6.15 -2.03 -20.30
C ARG A 67 5.94 -2.08 -21.80
N LYS A 68 6.70 -1.26 -22.55
CA LYS A 68 6.75 -1.33 -24.01
C LYS A 68 7.42 -2.64 -24.43
N LYS A 69 6.77 -3.42 -25.29
CA LYS A 69 7.28 -4.66 -25.88
C LYS A 69 7.00 -4.66 -27.38
N TYR A 70 7.97 -5.10 -28.17
CA TYR A 70 7.74 -5.42 -29.57
C TYR A 70 7.05 -6.78 -29.66
N VAL A 71 5.93 -6.82 -30.37
CA VAL A 71 5.21 -8.06 -30.72
C VAL A 71 5.41 -8.27 -32.21
N LYS A 72 5.81 -9.49 -32.60
CA LYS A 72 6.02 -9.88 -34.00
C LYS A 72 4.72 -10.31 -34.64
#